data_AF-A0A914PIX6-F1
#
_entry.id   AF-A0A914PIX6-F1
#
_cell.length_a   1.000
_cell.length_b   1.000
_cell.length_c   1.000
_cell.angle_alpha   90.00
_cell.angle_beta   90.00
_cell.angle_gamma   90.00
#
_symmetry.space_group_name_H-M   'P 1'
#
loop_
_entity.id
_entity.type
_entity.pdbx_description
1 polymer ?
#
loop_
_entity_poly.entity_id
_entity_poly.type
_entity_poly.pdbx_seq_one_letter_code
_entity_poly.pdbx_strand_id
1 'polypeptide(L)'
;MFSKPLRSLLNTTTKQTKLYQRSYHHQTNKTFTNDSIKKRLFIGAAAALTTGSVLIYFGNDLNIIQRAEAKVAVVGKKEKEKTGEKFVPPTRNDLPTFKLDEIKKHGKESGKIWVIYKHGVYDVTEFHKNHPGGDKILLAAGGSVEPYWALYAQHKTDEVMEILETLRIGNLDEKELDKLTQSQKKDSNDPYANDPNRHPALKVNQETPFNAESPTSLLMDHFLTPAEIFFVRNHMPVPDINEKDHRLNVEGLSIKKPLVLSVDQLKKDFEETSVTTAIQCAGNRRSDMNKYKKVQGLMWEGTAMGNAKWTGVRLRDVLIKAGVDPNDKRIKHVHFEGADHDPEGSHYGGSIPFEKAMKSECLIAYKMNDEIIPRDHGFPLRLIAPGI
;
A
#
# COMPACT_ATOMS: atom_id res chain seq x y z
N MET A 1 -17.07 -52.33 -1.57
CA MET A 1 -15.75 -52.92 -1.32
C MET A 1 -14.75 -51.80 -1.08
N PHE A 2 -14.17 -51.79 0.13
CA PHE A 2 -12.93 -51.17 0.63
C PHE A 2 -12.28 -50.04 -0.21
N SER A 3 -12.20 -48.78 0.26
CA SER A 3 -11.51 -48.22 1.42
C SER A 3 -9.96 -48.18 1.35
N LYS A 4 -9.48 -46.92 1.25
CA LYS A 4 -8.20 -46.34 1.73
C LYS A 4 -6.90 -46.45 0.87
N PRO A 5 -5.94 -45.50 1.00
CA PRO A 5 -6.09 -44.11 1.50
C PRO A 5 -5.27 -43.02 0.79
N LEU A 6 -5.81 -41.79 0.90
CA LEU A 6 -5.21 -40.45 0.81
C LEU A 6 -3.96 -40.20 1.71
N ARG A 7 -3.24 -41.24 2.19
CA ARG A 7 -2.06 -41.09 3.05
C ARG A 7 -0.78 -40.73 2.29
N SER A 8 -0.69 -40.96 0.98
CA SER A 8 0.54 -40.68 0.23
C SER A 8 0.75 -39.19 -0.03
N LEU A 9 -0.32 -38.40 -0.18
CA LEU A 9 -0.27 -36.95 -0.44
C LEU A 9 0.02 -36.09 0.80
N LEU A 10 -0.35 -36.56 1.99
CA LEU A 10 -0.01 -35.90 3.26
C LEU A 10 1.44 -36.16 3.69
N ASN A 11 2.03 -37.31 3.29
CA ASN A 11 3.41 -37.64 3.64
C ASN A 11 4.45 -36.90 2.79
N THR A 12 4.11 -36.49 1.56
CA THR A 12 5.01 -35.72 0.68
C THR A 12 5.11 -34.25 1.09
N THR A 13 3.99 -33.62 1.47
CA THR A 13 3.97 -32.25 2.02
C THR A 13 4.75 -32.17 3.34
N THR A 14 4.56 -33.13 4.25
CA THR A 14 5.29 -33.15 5.53
C THR A 14 6.81 -33.36 5.36
N LYS A 15 7.26 -34.08 4.32
CA LYS A 15 8.69 -34.23 3.99
C LYS A 15 9.30 -32.96 3.41
N GLN A 16 8.57 -32.21 2.57
CA GLN A 16 9.04 -30.94 2.02
C GLN A 16 9.16 -29.85 3.11
N THR A 17 8.20 -29.77 4.03
CA THR A 17 8.27 -28.82 5.16
C THR A 17 9.44 -29.14 6.11
N LYS A 18 9.74 -30.42 6.34
CA LYS A 18 10.90 -30.83 7.16
C LYS A 18 12.25 -30.58 6.48
N LEU A 19 12.33 -30.66 5.14
CA LEU A 19 13.53 -30.30 4.38
C LEU A 19 13.79 -28.78 4.42
N TYR A 20 12.74 -27.97 4.36
CA TYR A 20 12.83 -26.51 4.45
C TYR A 20 13.21 -26.04 5.88
N GLN A 21 12.72 -26.71 6.93
CA GLN A 21 13.15 -26.43 8.30
C GLN A 21 14.59 -26.88 8.58
N ARG A 22 15.07 -27.97 7.95
CA ARG A 22 16.47 -28.42 8.09
C ARG A 22 17.47 -27.50 7.39
N SER A 23 17.14 -26.91 6.24
CA SER A 23 18.03 -25.93 5.58
C SER A 23 18.10 -24.62 6.36
N TYR A 24 17.01 -24.18 6.98
CA TYR A 24 16.99 -23.00 7.86
C TYR A 24 17.81 -23.20 9.14
N HIS A 25 17.78 -24.40 9.73
CA HIS A 25 18.63 -24.70 10.90
C HIS A 25 20.11 -24.92 10.56
N HIS A 26 20.45 -25.25 9.31
CA HIS A 26 21.85 -25.42 8.92
C HIS A 26 22.57 -24.08 8.65
N GLN A 27 21.83 -23.01 8.35
CA GLN A 27 22.38 -21.66 8.09
C GLN A 27 22.50 -20.76 9.32
N THR A 28 21.96 -21.14 10.48
CA THR A 28 21.97 -20.33 11.72
C THR A 28 22.98 -20.77 12.78
N ASN A 29 23.81 -21.78 12.50
CA ASN A 29 24.93 -22.18 13.37
C ASN A 29 26.27 -21.56 12.93
N LYS A 30 26.30 -20.23 12.75
CA LYS A 30 27.55 -19.47 12.94
C LYS A 30 27.45 -18.76 14.29
N THR A 31 28.17 -19.33 15.25
CA THR A 31 28.46 -18.82 16.57
C THR A 31 28.84 -17.33 16.54
N PHE A 32 27.97 -16.46 17.06
CA PHE A 32 28.37 -15.13 17.49
C PHE A 32 29.07 -15.28 18.84
N THR A 33 30.40 -15.14 18.85
CA THR A 33 31.18 -15.12 20.08
C THR A 33 31.06 -13.75 20.77
N ASN A 34 30.87 -13.83 22.09
CA ASN A 34 30.37 -12.79 22.98
C ASN A 34 31.51 -11.93 23.56
N ASP A 35 32.26 -11.22 22.70
CA ASP A 35 33.48 -10.50 23.11
C ASP A 35 33.44 -8.96 22.94
N SER A 36 32.35 -8.37 22.45
CA SER A 36 32.21 -6.91 22.36
C SER A 36 31.33 -6.27 23.45
N ILE A 37 30.71 -7.07 24.33
CA ILE A 37 29.74 -6.58 25.34
C ILE A 37 30.38 -6.29 26.73
N LYS A 38 31.70 -6.48 26.89
CA LYS A 38 32.37 -6.37 28.21
C LYS A 38 33.47 -5.30 28.36
N LYS A 39 33.39 -4.16 27.68
CA LYS A 39 34.21 -2.98 28.04
C LYS A 39 33.39 -1.69 28.06
N ARG A 40 33.47 -1.00 29.21
CA ARG A 40 32.75 0.22 29.67
C ARG A 40 31.37 -0.10 30.28
N LEU A 41 31.23 -0.54 31.53
CA LEU A 41 31.71 -0.04 32.82
C LEU A 41 31.34 1.43 33.13
N PHE A 42 30.35 1.55 34.01
CA PHE A 42 30.09 2.59 35.02
C PHE A 42 30.12 4.06 34.63
N ILE A 43 28.94 4.68 34.56
CA ILE A 43 28.76 6.10 34.91
C ILE A 43 27.47 6.23 35.74
N GLY A 44 27.61 6.79 36.95
CA GLY A 44 26.56 6.88 37.96
C GLY A 44 25.45 7.87 37.61
N ALA A 45 24.24 7.56 38.07
CA ALA A 45 23.11 8.46 38.04
C ALA A 45 23.26 9.52 39.15
N ALA A 46 23.23 10.80 38.77
CA ALA A 46 22.98 11.90 39.69
C ALA A 46 21.70 12.60 39.24
N ALA A 47 20.65 12.49 40.05
CA ALA A 47 19.40 13.20 39.85
C ALA A 47 19.53 14.62 40.41
N ALA A 48 19.26 15.63 39.58
CA ALA A 48 19.03 17.00 40.04
C ALA A 48 17.67 17.47 39.50
N LEU A 49 16.75 17.72 40.43
CA LEU A 49 15.42 18.28 40.19
C LEU A 49 15.55 19.81 40.08
N THR A 50 15.37 20.36 38.88
CA THR A 50 14.84 21.72 38.67
C THR A 50 14.14 21.81 37.32
N THR A 51 12.81 21.96 37.38
CA THR A 51 11.92 22.60 36.38
C THR A 51 12.24 22.46 34.88
N GLY A 52 11.48 21.58 34.20
CA GLY A 52 11.00 21.81 32.84
C GLY A 52 11.99 21.62 31.69
N SER A 53 11.75 20.56 30.90
CA SER A 53 12.34 20.26 29.56
C SER A 53 13.64 19.45 29.56
N VAL A 54 13.51 18.13 29.33
CA VAL A 54 14.64 17.27 28.94
C VAL A 54 14.84 17.39 27.43
N LEU A 55 15.82 18.20 27.04
CA LEU A 55 16.43 18.22 25.72
C LEU A 55 17.61 17.24 25.74
N ILE A 56 17.57 16.18 24.94
CA ILE A 56 18.69 15.25 24.78
C ILE A 56 19.46 15.65 23.52
N TYR A 57 20.63 16.26 23.72
CA TYR A 57 21.61 16.58 22.69
C TYR A 57 22.74 15.54 22.76
N PHE A 58 23.09 14.92 21.64
CA PHE A 58 24.32 14.11 21.53
C PHE A 58 25.21 14.73 20.46
N GLY A 59 26.28 15.38 20.89
CA GLY A 59 27.37 15.82 20.04
C GLY A 59 28.70 15.53 20.72
N ASN A 60 29.62 14.93 19.96
CA ASN A 60 31.04 15.26 19.95
C ASN A 60 31.72 14.46 18.84
N ASP A 61 32.14 15.14 17.78
CA ASP A 61 33.56 15.23 17.43
C ASP A 61 33.75 16.25 16.28
N LEU A 62 34.30 17.40 16.66
CA LEU A 62 34.92 18.40 15.78
C LEU A 62 36.32 17.88 15.43
N ASN A 63 36.51 17.43 14.19
CA ASN A 63 37.70 17.60 13.36
C ASN A 63 37.73 16.51 12.28
N ILE A 64 37.35 16.88 11.06
CA ILE A 64 37.87 16.43 9.75
C ILE A 64 36.86 16.96 8.72
N ILE A 65 37.21 18.04 8.03
CA ILE A 65 36.98 18.32 6.60
C ILE A 65 37.67 19.66 6.38
N GLN A 66 38.92 19.59 5.91
CA GLN A 66 39.58 20.72 5.27
C GLN A 66 40.04 20.22 3.90
N ARG A 67 39.69 21.00 2.87
CA ARG A 67 40.04 20.89 1.44
C ARG A 67 39.06 20.17 0.52
N ALA A 68 38.17 20.95 -0.08
CA ALA A 68 38.20 21.22 -1.53
C ALA A 68 37.16 22.32 -1.86
N GLU A 69 37.53 23.59 -1.69
CA GLU A 69 36.76 24.70 -2.24
C GLU A 69 37.03 24.79 -3.75
N ALA A 70 36.10 24.28 -4.55
CA ALA A 70 35.97 24.69 -5.94
C ALA A 70 35.08 25.94 -5.98
N LYS A 71 35.66 27.06 -6.40
CA LYS A 71 34.98 28.36 -6.57
C LYS A 71 33.80 28.21 -7.54
N VAL A 72 32.58 28.41 -7.03
CA VAL A 72 31.44 28.83 -7.85
C VAL A 72 31.01 30.20 -7.33
N ALA A 73 31.04 31.19 -8.21
CA ALA A 73 30.66 32.56 -7.91
C ALA A 73 29.17 32.63 -7.50
N VAL A 74 28.91 33.10 -6.30
CA VAL A 74 27.57 33.39 -5.80
C VAL A 74 27.09 34.68 -6.48
N VAL A 75 26.25 34.54 -7.50
CA VAL A 75 25.37 35.63 -7.95
C VAL A 75 24.21 35.71 -6.97
N GLY A 76 23.94 36.91 -6.45
CA GLY A 76 23.09 37.16 -5.28
C GLY A 76 21.72 36.47 -5.32
N LYS A 77 21.43 35.73 -4.26
CA LYS A 77 20.08 35.26 -3.94
C LYS A 77 19.21 36.48 -3.59
N LYS A 78 18.19 36.75 -4.40
CA LYS A 78 16.98 37.43 -3.92
C LYS A 78 16.18 36.40 -3.14
N GLU A 79 15.89 36.68 -1.88
CA GLU A 79 14.88 35.96 -1.11
C GLU A 79 13.53 36.11 -1.83
N LYS A 80 12.96 34.99 -2.28
CA LYS A 80 11.54 34.91 -2.63
C LYS A 80 10.80 34.35 -1.43
N GLU A 81 9.74 35.04 -1.03
CA GLU A 81 8.79 34.61 -0.01
C GLU A 81 8.25 33.22 -0.34
N LYS A 82 8.24 32.32 0.66
CA LYS A 82 7.54 31.03 0.60
C LYS A 82 6.04 31.27 0.63
N THR A 83 5.43 31.50 -0.53
CA THR A 83 3.99 31.33 -0.69
C THR A 83 3.71 29.84 -0.92
N GLY A 84 2.84 29.25 -0.11
CA GLY A 84 2.41 27.85 -0.23
C GLY A 84 1.55 27.57 -1.47
N GLU A 85 1.75 28.29 -2.57
CA GLU A 85 1.09 28.04 -3.83
C GLU A 85 1.72 26.83 -4.52
N LYS A 86 0.90 25.81 -4.82
CA LYS A 86 1.31 24.67 -5.64
C LYS A 86 1.83 25.23 -6.96
N PHE A 87 3.12 25.09 -7.24
CA PHE A 87 3.72 25.52 -8.51
C PHE A 87 2.88 25.01 -9.69
N VAL A 88 2.33 25.95 -10.45
CA VAL A 88 1.68 25.69 -11.73
C VAL A 88 2.63 26.23 -12.79
N PRO A 89 3.18 25.37 -13.67
CA PRO A 89 4.08 25.83 -14.73
C PRO A 89 3.39 26.94 -15.55
N PRO A 90 4.06 28.01 -15.99
CA PRO A 90 3.40 28.97 -16.88
C PRO A 90 3.08 28.32 -18.23
N THR A 91 2.06 28.82 -18.93
CA THR A 91 1.86 28.48 -20.34
C THR A 91 2.98 29.10 -21.17
N ARG A 92 3.67 28.26 -21.96
CA ARG A 92 4.82 28.68 -22.78
C ARG A 92 4.38 28.83 -24.23
N ASN A 93 3.90 30.02 -24.59
CA ASN A 93 3.44 30.32 -25.96
C ASN A 93 4.56 30.25 -27.00
N ASP A 94 5.82 30.25 -26.55
CA ASP A 94 7.03 30.07 -27.35
C ASP A 94 7.30 28.59 -27.71
N LEU A 95 6.57 27.64 -27.12
CA LEU A 95 6.78 26.20 -27.29
C LEU A 95 5.55 25.53 -27.94
N PRO A 96 5.75 24.38 -28.62
CA PRO A 96 4.65 23.65 -29.25
C PRO A 96 3.63 23.12 -28.23
N THR A 97 2.44 22.80 -28.74
CA THR A 97 1.36 22.15 -27.98
C THR A 97 1.17 20.73 -28.50
N PHE A 98 1.09 19.77 -27.58
CA PHE A 98 1.00 18.34 -27.84
C PHE A 98 -0.34 17.77 -27.38
N LYS A 99 -0.82 16.74 -28.09
CA LYS A 99 -1.98 15.95 -27.66
C LYS A 99 -1.53 14.76 -26.83
N LEU A 100 -2.42 14.25 -25.98
CA LEU A 100 -2.10 13.12 -25.09
C LEU A 100 -1.66 11.86 -25.85
N ASP A 101 -2.31 11.54 -26.98
CA ASP A 101 -1.95 10.36 -27.79
C ASP A 101 -0.60 10.49 -28.50
N GLU A 102 -0.10 11.71 -28.67
CA GLU A 102 1.27 11.94 -29.13
C GLU A 102 2.26 11.66 -28.00
N ILE A 103 2.03 12.24 -26.83
CA ILE A 103 2.88 12.07 -25.64
C ILE A 103 2.98 10.59 -25.25
N LYS A 104 1.88 9.81 -25.35
CA LYS A 104 1.89 8.36 -25.07
C LYS A 104 2.85 7.55 -25.95
N LYS A 105 3.20 8.05 -27.14
CA LYS A 105 4.20 7.40 -28.02
C LYS A 105 5.63 7.53 -27.48
N HIS A 106 5.84 8.47 -26.56
CA HIS A 106 7.10 8.77 -25.88
C HIS A 106 7.20 8.07 -24.51
N GLY A 107 6.80 6.79 -24.49
CA GLY A 107 6.85 5.92 -23.31
C GLY A 107 8.24 5.34 -23.02
N LYS A 108 8.32 4.42 -22.06
CA LYS A 108 9.60 3.86 -21.54
C LYS A 108 10.50 3.24 -22.62
N GLU A 109 9.91 2.54 -23.57
CA GLU A 109 10.64 1.83 -24.64
C GLU A 109 10.93 2.73 -25.85
N SER A 110 10.57 4.02 -25.78
CA SER A 110 10.83 4.96 -26.85
C SER A 110 12.24 5.54 -26.72
N GLY A 111 12.85 5.94 -27.84
CA GLY A 111 14.13 6.66 -27.82
C GLY A 111 14.05 8.09 -27.25
N LYS A 112 12.84 8.58 -26.94
CA LYS A 112 12.59 9.90 -26.33
C LYS A 112 11.48 9.79 -25.30
N ILE A 113 11.82 9.91 -24.03
CA ILE A 113 10.91 9.67 -22.90
C ILE A 113 10.31 11.00 -22.47
N TRP A 114 8.99 11.15 -22.60
CA TRP A 114 8.29 12.36 -22.20
C TRP A 114 7.41 12.11 -20.98
N VAL A 115 7.22 13.15 -20.18
CA VAL A 115 6.32 13.15 -19.02
C VAL A 115 5.50 14.44 -18.97
N ILE A 116 4.39 14.38 -18.24
CA ILE A 116 3.46 15.49 -18.04
C ILE A 116 3.47 15.90 -16.57
N TYR A 117 3.53 17.20 -16.30
CA TYR A 117 3.21 17.76 -14.99
C TYR A 117 2.29 18.96 -15.20
N LYS A 118 1.05 18.88 -14.69
CA LYS A 118 -0.02 19.83 -15.01
C LYS A 118 -0.22 19.89 -16.54
N HIS A 119 -0.15 21.07 -17.14
CA HIS A 119 -0.18 21.27 -18.59
C HIS A 119 1.22 21.31 -19.22
N GLY A 120 2.29 21.04 -18.47
CA GLY A 120 3.63 21.00 -19.02
C GLY A 120 4.03 19.65 -19.56
N VAL A 121 4.72 19.64 -20.70
CA VAL A 121 5.34 18.45 -21.32
C VAL A 121 6.85 18.59 -21.26
N TYR A 122 7.51 17.56 -20.74
CA TYR A 122 8.93 17.57 -20.42
C TYR A 122 9.63 16.35 -21.02
N ASP A 123 10.82 16.54 -21.58
CA ASP A 123 11.66 15.47 -22.09
C ASP A 123 12.69 15.06 -21.03
N VAL A 124 12.53 13.85 -20.49
CA VAL A 124 13.38 13.30 -19.42
C VAL A 124 14.39 12.28 -19.95
N THR A 125 14.61 12.22 -21.26
CA THR A 125 15.45 11.21 -21.92
C THR A 125 16.88 11.21 -21.39
N GLU A 126 17.49 12.36 -21.17
CA GLU A 126 18.83 12.40 -20.57
C GLU A 126 18.79 12.51 -19.04
N PHE A 127 17.73 13.12 -18.50
CA PHE A 127 17.61 13.33 -17.06
C PHE A 127 17.39 12.04 -16.28
N HIS A 128 16.67 11.04 -16.82
CA HIS A 128 16.36 9.82 -16.07
C HIS A 128 17.63 9.06 -15.61
N LYS A 129 18.72 9.16 -16.38
CA LYS A 129 20.02 8.54 -16.05
C LYS A 129 20.66 9.13 -14.80
N ASN A 130 20.35 10.40 -14.51
CA ASN A 130 20.87 11.16 -13.37
C ASN A 130 19.82 11.40 -12.27
N HIS A 131 18.62 10.87 -12.45
CA HIS A 131 17.54 11.08 -11.51
C HIS A 131 17.87 10.41 -10.16
N PRO A 132 17.78 11.12 -9.01
CA PRO A 132 18.13 10.55 -7.71
C PRO A 132 17.32 9.30 -7.33
N GLY A 133 16.08 9.17 -7.84
CA GLY A 133 15.25 7.98 -7.67
C GLY A 133 15.51 6.85 -8.67
N GLY A 134 16.55 6.97 -9.50
CA GLY A 134 16.86 6.07 -10.61
C GLY A 134 15.71 5.97 -11.62
N ASP A 135 15.52 4.76 -12.17
CA ASP A 135 14.54 4.44 -13.21
C ASP A 135 13.06 4.64 -12.79
N LYS A 136 12.77 5.03 -11.54
CA LYS A 136 11.39 5.25 -11.07
C LYS A 136 10.66 6.35 -11.84
N ILE A 137 11.38 7.33 -12.38
CA ILE A 137 10.79 8.37 -13.25
C ILE A 137 10.16 7.77 -14.52
N LEU A 138 10.66 6.60 -14.96
CA LEU A 138 10.14 5.90 -16.14
C LEU A 138 8.75 5.30 -15.93
N LEU A 139 8.28 5.20 -14.67
CA LEU A 139 6.90 4.78 -14.41
C LEU A 139 5.88 5.78 -14.96
N ALA A 140 6.25 7.07 -15.03
CA ALA A 140 5.43 8.12 -15.60
C ALA A 140 5.65 8.32 -17.11
N ALA A 141 6.52 7.51 -17.75
CA ALA A 141 6.86 7.69 -19.17
C ALA A 141 5.62 7.63 -20.06
N GLY A 142 5.44 8.66 -20.89
CA GLY A 142 4.27 8.85 -21.74
C GLY A 142 3.01 9.32 -21.00
N GLY A 143 3.11 9.73 -19.74
CA GLY A 143 1.98 10.11 -18.90
C GLY A 143 2.31 11.15 -17.82
N SER A 144 1.38 11.34 -16.88
CA SER A 144 1.55 12.31 -15.79
C SER A 144 2.45 11.78 -14.67
N VAL A 145 3.37 12.63 -14.18
CA VAL A 145 4.18 12.36 -12.98
C VAL A 145 3.41 12.61 -11.69
N GLU A 146 2.27 13.31 -11.74
CA GLU A 146 1.54 13.74 -10.54
C GLU A 146 1.11 12.61 -9.61
N PRO A 147 0.58 11.47 -10.11
CA PRO A 147 0.23 10.35 -9.24
C PRO A 147 1.47 9.83 -8.47
N TYR A 148 2.61 9.74 -9.16
CA TYR A 148 3.86 9.26 -8.58
C TYR A 148 4.45 10.24 -7.56
N TRP A 149 4.39 11.54 -7.84
CA TRP A 149 4.83 12.58 -6.90
C TRP A 149 3.92 12.68 -5.67
N ALA A 150 2.69 12.17 -5.72
CA ALA A 150 1.86 12.04 -4.53
C ALA A 150 2.48 11.08 -3.51
N LEU A 151 3.18 10.03 -3.97
CA LEU A 151 3.87 9.04 -3.12
C LEU A 151 5.18 9.60 -2.52
N TYR A 152 5.82 10.57 -3.18
CA TYR A 152 7.15 11.05 -2.84
C TYR A 152 7.17 12.57 -2.67
N ALA A 153 6.98 13.02 -1.44
CA ALA A 153 6.93 14.45 -1.10
C ALA A 153 8.18 15.24 -1.52
N GLN A 154 9.35 14.60 -1.65
CA GLN A 154 10.61 15.24 -2.07
C GLN A 154 10.55 15.93 -3.45
N HIS A 155 9.58 15.59 -4.31
CA HIS A 155 9.41 16.24 -5.61
C HIS A 155 8.61 17.55 -5.54
N LYS A 156 8.13 17.94 -4.36
CA LYS A 156 7.30 19.14 -4.14
C LYS A 156 8.13 20.30 -3.57
N THR A 157 9.30 20.53 -4.13
CA THR A 157 10.24 21.59 -3.73
C THR A 157 10.50 22.54 -4.90
N ASP A 158 10.82 23.80 -4.61
CA ASP A 158 11.07 24.81 -5.65
C ASP A 158 12.26 24.42 -6.52
N GLU A 159 13.30 23.82 -5.94
CA GLU A 159 14.48 23.35 -6.65
C GLU A 159 14.14 22.26 -7.68
N VAL A 160 13.21 21.34 -7.34
CA VAL A 160 12.75 20.32 -8.29
C VAL A 160 11.94 20.94 -9.42
N MET A 161 11.12 21.96 -9.13
CA MET A 161 10.35 22.67 -10.16
C MET A 161 11.26 23.46 -11.10
N GLU A 162 12.32 24.08 -10.60
CA GLU A 162 13.34 24.73 -11.42
C GLU A 162 14.03 23.74 -12.35
N ILE A 163 14.46 22.58 -11.84
CA ILE A 163 15.03 21.50 -12.67
C ILE A 163 14.02 21.04 -13.71
N LEU A 164 12.77 20.79 -13.32
CA LEU A 164 11.72 20.32 -14.22
C LEU A 164 11.53 21.29 -15.40
N GLU A 165 11.48 22.60 -15.14
CA GLU A 165 11.30 23.60 -16.19
C GLU A 165 12.48 23.66 -17.18
N THR A 166 13.69 23.26 -16.77
CA THR A 166 14.82 23.12 -17.73
C THR A 166 14.61 21.99 -18.75
N LEU A 167 13.72 21.03 -18.45
CA LEU A 167 13.39 19.88 -19.30
C LEU A 167 12.17 20.15 -20.19
N ARG A 168 11.61 21.37 -20.15
CA ARG A 168 10.38 21.75 -20.83
C ARG A 168 10.54 21.68 -22.35
N ILE A 169 9.60 21.00 -23.01
CA ILE A 169 9.55 20.91 -24.48
C ILE A 169 8.24 21.42 -25.10
N GLY A 170 7.18 21.58 -24.30
CA GLY A 170 5.91 22.08 -24.81
C GLY A 170 4.78 22.08 -23.80
N ASN A 171 3.57 22.34 -24.28
CA ASN A 171 2.34 22.38 -23.50
C ASN A 171 1.45 21.18 -23.85
N LEU A 172 0.67 20.70 -22.90
CA LEU A 172 -0.46 19.80 -23.17
C LEU A 172 -1.64 20.65 -23.65
N ASP A 173 -2.34 20.20 -24.68
CA ASP A 173 -3.59 20.81 -25.13
C ASP A 173 -4.61 20.89 -23.97
N GLU A 174 -5.19 22.08 -23.72
CA GLU A 174 -6.11 22.32 -22.61
C GLU A 174 -7.32 21.38 -22.62
N LYS A 175 -7.80 20.98 -23.81
CA LYS A 175 -8.93 20.05 -23.95
C LYS A 175 -8.56 18.62 -23.57
N GLU A 176 -7.28 18.29 -23.55
CA GLU A 176 -6.75 16.99 -23.11
C GLU A 176 -6.47 16.98 -21.60
N LEU A 177 -6.20 18.14 -20.98
CA LEU A 177 -6.06 18.27 -19.52
C LEU A 177 -7.36 17.85 -18.81
N ASP A 178 -8.50 18.22 -19.38
CA ASP A 178 -9.81 17.76 -18.91
C ASP A 178 -9.97 16.24 -19.03
N LYS A 179 -9.40 15.60 -20.06
CA LYS A 179 -9.46 14.14 -20.21
C LYS A 179 -8.55 13.39 -19.23
N LEU A 180 -7.46 14.01 -18.78
CA LEU A 180 -6.60 13.46 -17.72
C LEU A 180 -7.28 13.52 -16.34
N THR A 181 -8.23 14.43 -16.16
CA THR A 181 -8.92 14.67 -14.88
C THR A 181 -10.35 14.11 -14.87
N GLN A 182 -10.94 13.86 -16.03
CA GLN A 182 -12.29 13.31 -16.15
C GLN A 182 -12.30 11.78 -15.99
N SER A 183 -13.02 11.35 -14.96
CA SER A 183 -13.51 9.98 -14.78
C SER A 183 -14.24 9.55 -16.05
N GLN A 184 -13.93 8.35 -16.56
CA GLN A 184 -14.56 7.78 -17.75
C GLN A 184 -16.11 7.90 -17.66
N LYS A 185 -16.78 8.20 -18.78
CA LYS A 185 -18.25 8.19 -18.86
C LYS A 185 -18.75 6.83 -18.41
N LYS A 186 -19.41 6.79 -17.26
CA LYS A 186 -19.97 5.59 -16.65
C LYS A 186 -21.14 5.08 -17.49
N ASP A 187 -21.03 3.88 -18.03
CA ASP A 187 -22.18 3.17 -18.58
C ASP A 187 -23.05 2.70 -17.40
N SER A 188 -24.30 3.14 -17.32
CA SER A 188 -25.20 2.78 -16.23
C SER A 188 -25.51 1.28 -16.17
N ASN A 189 -25.26 0.54 -17.25
CA ASN A 189 -25.51 -0.91 -17.33
C ASN A 189 -24.28 -1.75 -16.99
N ASP A 190 -23.09 -1.15 -16.82
CA ASP A 190 -21.89 -1.87 -16.39
C ASP A 190 -21.87 -2.00 -14.86
N PRO A 191 -21.90 -3.21 -14.29
CA PRO A 191 -21.85 -3.40 -12.85
C PRO A 191 -20.56 -2.86 -12.20
N TYR A 192 -19.50 -2.63 -12.98
CA TYR A 192 -18.23 -2.06 -12.52
C TYR A 192 -18.13 -0.54 -12.73
N ALA A 193 -19.17 0.13 -13.26
CA ALA A 193 -19.11 1.55 -13.59
C ALA A 193 -18.82 2.46 -12.39
N ASN A 194 -19.13 2.00 -11.17
CA ASN A 194 -18.89 2.73 -9.93
C ASN A 194 -17.62 2.31 -9.19
N ASP A 195 -16.77 1.48 -9.80
CA ASP A 195 -15.47 1.16 -9.24
C ASP A 195 -14.60 2.44 -9.08
N PRO A 196 -13.75 2.51 -8.05
CA PRO A 196 -12.85 3.66 -7.84
C PRO A 196 -11.80 3.79 -8.95
N ASN A 197 -11.27 5.00 -9.13
CA ASN A 197 -10.07 5.22 -9.94
C ASN A 197 -8.84 4.67 -9.20
N ARG A 198 -7.90 4.06 -9.93
CA ARG A 198 -6.68 3.47 -9.36
C ARG A 198 -5.41 4.14 -9.89
N HIS A 199 -4.33 4.00 -9.11
CA HIS A 199 -3.05 4.55 -9.47
C HIS A 199 -2.48 3.87 -10.74
N PRO A 200 -2.04 4.63 -11.76
CA PRO A 200 -1.60 4.07 -13.05
C PRO A 200 -0.32 3.23 -12.95
N ALA A 201 0.43 3.35 -11.86
CA ALA A 201 1.60 2.52 -11.61
C ALA A 201 1.26 1.04 -11.42
N LEU A 202 0.04 0.71 -10.98
CA LEU A 202 -0.33 -0.67 -10.67
C LEU A 202 -0.16 -1.56 -11.90
N LYS A 203 0.43 -2.75 -11.69
CA LYS A 203 0.52 -3.78 -12.71
C LYS A 203 -0.80 -4.52 -12.79
N VAL A 204 -1.66 -4.11 -13.72
CA VAL A 204 -3.00 -4.68 -13.87
C VAL A 204 -2.90 -6.09 -14.46
N ASN A 205 -3.41 -7.07 -13.71
CA ASN A 205 -3.56 -8.45 -14.15
C ASN A 205 -4.94 -8.67 -14.81
N GLN A 206 -5.96 -7.93 -14.37
CA GLN A 206 -7.32 -7.99 -14.88
C GLN A 206 -8.05 -6.68 -14.57
N GLU A 207 -8.78 -6.14 -15.55
CA GLU A 207 -9.54 -4.89 -15.39
C GLU A 207 -10.88 -5.11 -14.67
N THR A 208 -11.60 -6.19 -15.02
CA THR A 208 -12.94 -6.48 -14.48
C THR A 208 -13.10 -7.96 -14.11
N PRO A 209 -13.36 -8.30 -12.83
CA PRO A 209 -13.13 -7.46 -11.64
C PRO A 209 -11.67 -6.99 -11.55
N PHE A 210 -11.46 -5.82 -10.96
CA PHE A 210 -10.13 -5.18 -10.91
C PHE A 210 -9.16 -5.97 -10.04
N ASN A 211 -8.00 -6.30 -10.61
CA ASN A 211 -6.94 -7.03 -9.94
C ASN A 211 -5.58 -6.52 -10.42
N ALA A 212 -4.77 -5.98 -9.51
CA ALA A 212 -3.49 -5.41 -9.84
C ALA A 212 -2.49 -5.53 -8.69
N GLU A 213 -1.20 -5.62 -9.02
CA GLU A 213 -0.11 -5.71 -8.05
C GLU A 213 0.79 -4.47 -8.08
N SER A 214 1.42 -4.18 -6.95
CA SER A 214 2.37 -3.08 -6.83
C SER A 214 3.58 -3.32 -7.75
N PRO A 215 4.13 -2.32 -8.44
CA PRO A 215 5.43 -2.48 -9.06
C PRO A 215 6.48 -2.90 -8.03
N THR A 216 7.32 -3.86 -8.40
CA THR A 216 8.41 -4.36 -7.53
C THR A 216 9.31 -3.24 -7.02
N SER A 217 9.56 -2.23 -7.87
CA SER A 217 10.37 -1.05 -7.52
C SER A 217 9.71 -0.11 -6.51
N LEU A 218 8.38 -0.15 -6.36
CA LEU A 218 7.63 0.69 -5.42
C LEU A 218 7.27 -0.05 -4.13
N LEU A 219 7.05 -1.38 -4.21
CA LEU A 219 6.65 -2.19 -3.05
C LEU A 219 7.69 -2.12 -1.91
N MET A 220 8.97 -2.03 -2.25
CA MET A 220 10.08 -2.06 -1.28
C MET A 220 10.50 -0.67 -0.78
N ASP A 221 9.89 0.41 -1.26
CA ASP A 221 10.30 1.77 -0.92
C ASP A 221 9.87 2.22 0.48
N HIS A 222 8.76 1.66 0.95
CA HIS A 222 8.18 2.01 2.23
C HIS A 222 7.88 0.75 3.02
N PHE A 223 8.21 0.78 4.32
CA PHE A 223 7.81 -0.29 5.22
C PHE A 223 6.29 -0.45 5.26
N LEU A 224 5.55 0.68 5.21
CA LEU A 224 4.11 0.70 5.00
C LEU A 224 3.84 1.04 3.53
N THR A 225 3.36 0.08 2.75
CA THR A 225 2.98 0.26 1.36
C THR A 225 1.88 1.32 1.27
N PRO A 226 2.07 2.44 0.53
CA PRO A 226 1.02 3.44 0.32
C PRO A 226 -0.25 2.81 -0.26
N ALA A 227 -1.41 3.30 0.17
CA ALA A 227 -2.69 2.65 -0.12
C ALA A 227 -3.03 2.67 -1.62
N GLU A 228 -2.55 3.68 -2.34
CA GLU A 228 -2.72 3.90 -3.78
C GLU A 228 -2.00 2.84 -4.62
N ILE A 229 -0.91 2.26 -4.09
CA ILE A 229 -0.14 1.22 -4.76
C ILE A 229 -0.21 -0.13 -4.04
N PHE A 230 -0.97 -0.25 -2.95
CA PHE A 230 -1.22 -1.52 -2.28
C PHE A 230 -1.97 -2.45 -3.24
N PHE A 231 -1.53 -3.71 -3.37
CA PHE A 231 -2.13 -4.64 -4.32
C PHE A 231 -3.65 -4.75 -4.13
N VAL A 232 -4.40 -4.86 -5.23
CA VAL A 232 -5.86 -4.96 -5.22
C VAL A 232 -6.25 -6.34 -5.74
N ARG A 233 -7.10 -7.04 -4.98
CA ARG A 233 -7.71 -8.30 -5.41
C ARG A 233 -9.22 -8.24 -5.18
N ASN A 234 -9.97 -7.94 -6.24
CA ASN A 234 -11.43 -7.98 -6.20
C ASN A 234 -11.96 -9.22 -6.93
N HIS A 235 -13.02 -9.83 -6.39
CA HIS A 235 -13.76 -10.92 -7.03
C HIS A 235 -15.03 -10.44 -7.74
N MET A 236 -15.55 -9.29 -7.31
CA MET A 236 -16.83 -8.68 -7.69
C MET A 236 -16.64 -7.15 -7.81
N PRO A 237 -17.66 -6.40 -8.28
CA PRO A 237 -17.63 -4.94 -8.27
C PRO A 237 -17.40 -4.38 -6.86
N VAL A 238 -16.77 -3.22 -6.77
CA VAL A 238 -16.51 -2.57 -5.48
C VAL A 238 -17.81 -1.94 -4.97
N PRO A 239 -18.30 -2.32 -3.77
CA PRO A 239 -19.52 -1.73 -3.22
C PRO A 239 -19.45 -0.19 -3.14
N ASP A 240 -20.55 0.48 -3.50
CA ASP A 240 -20.73 1.92 -3.31
C ASP A 240 -21.56 2.15 -2.06
N ILE A 241 -20.88 2.34 -0.93
CA ILE A 241 -21.48 2.35 0.41
C ILE A 241 -21.49 3.76 0.97
N ASN A 242 -22.67 4.21 1.43
CA ASN A 242 -22.77 5.32 2.36
C ASN A 242 -22.47 4.84 3.79
N GLU A 243 -21.38 5.33 4.39
CA GLU A 243 -20.94 4.93 5.73
C GLU A 243 -22.03 5.12 6.81
N LYS A 244 -22.84 6.18 6.70
CA LYS A 244 -23.90 6.50 7.67
C LYS A 244 -25.00 5.45 7.71
N ASP A 245 -25.25 4.80 6.58
CA ASP A 245 -26.31 3.80 6.42
C ASP A 245 -25.77 2.38 6.64
N HIS A 246 -24.46 2.18 6.57
CA HIS A 246 -23.82 0.87 6.74
C HIS A 246 -24.02 0.32 8.15
N ARG A 247 -24.31 -0.98 8.25
CA ARG A 247 -24.51 -1.70 9.51
C ARG A 247 -23.72 -3.00 9.50
N LEU A 248 -22.96 -3.22 10.58
CA LEU A 248 -22.36 -4.51 10.89
C LEU A 248 -23.37 -5.34 11.68
N ASN A 249 -23.78 -6.48 11.13
CA ASN A 249 -24.64 -7.45 11.79
C ASN A 249 -23.79 -8.59 12.39
N VAL A 250 -24.05 -8.93 13.65
CA VAL A 250 -23.35 -10.02 14.37
C VAL A 250 -24.39 -10.93 15.00
N GLU A 251 -24.40 -12.19 14.55
CA GLU A 251 -25.32 -13.24 15.00
C GLU A 251 -24.63 -14.60 15.08
N GLY A 252 -25.27 -15.58 15.72
CA GLY A 252 -24.72 -16.93 15.84
C GLY A 252 -25.16 -17.68 17.10
N LEU A 253 -24.60 -18.88 17.29
CA LEU A 253 -25.04 -19.88 18.28
C LEU A 253 -25.20 -19.39 19.74
N SER A 254 -24.38 -18.43 20.17
CA SER A 254 -24.38 -17.93 21.57
C SER A 254 -25.01 -16.53 21.70
N ILE A 255 -25.44 -15.95 20.57
CA ILE A 255 -25.99 -14.61 20.49
C ILE A 255 -27.51 -14.70 20.53
N LYS A 256 -28.11 -14.29 21.67
CA LYS A 256 -29.57 -14.36 21.86
C LYS A 256 -30.34 -13.37 21.00
N LYS A 257 -29.76 -12.18 20.77
CA LYS A 257 -30.32 -11.13 19.94
C LYS A 257 -29.20 -10.59 19.05
N PRO A 258 -29.38 -10.55 17.71
CA PRO A 258 -28.38 -10.02 16.81
C PRO A 258 -27.92 -8.62 17.24
N LEU A 259 -26.61 -8.43 17.29
CA LEU A 259 -26.00 -7.13 17.53
C LEU A 259 -25.86 -6.42 16.17
N VAL A 260 -26.43 -5.22 16.07
CA VAL A 260 -26.37 -4.39 14.87
C VAL A 260 -25.69 -3.08 15.24
N LEU A 261 -24.57 -2.78 14.59
CA LEU A 261 -23.74 -1.61 14.89
C LEU A 261 -23.58 -0.73 13.65
N SER A 262 -23.76 0.58 13.80
CA SER A 262 -23.25 1.54 12.81
C SER A 262 -21.73 1.68 12.91
N VAL A 263 -21.10 2.24 11.87
CA VAL A 263 -19.67 2.55 11.88
C VAL A 263 -19.33 3.55 12.99
N ASP A 264 -20.21 4.54 13.23
CA ASP A 264 -20.05 5.50 14.34
C ASP A 264 -20.12 4.83 15.71
N GLN A 265 -21.02 3.85 15.90
CA GLN A 265 -21.10 3.09 17.15
C GLN A 265 -19.84 2.25 17.37
N LEU A 266 -19.31 1.61 16.31
CA LEU A 266 -18.03 0.90 16.41
C LEU A 266 -16.90 1.83 16.87
N LYS A 267 -16.79 3.03 16.30
CA LYS A 267 -15.78 4.02 16.66
C LYS A 267 -15.94 4.58 18.08
N LYS A 268 -17.17 4.68 18.58
CA LYS A 268 -17.50 5.29 19.88
C LYS A 268 -17.47 4.30 21.05
N ASP A 269 -17.99 3.10 20.85
CA ASP A 269 -18.31 2.18 21.94
C ASP A 269 -17.18 1.18 22.24
N PHE A 270 -16.13 1.16 21.41
CA PHE A 270 -15.01 0.22 21.51
C PHE A 270 -13.66 0.96 21.48
N GLU A 271 -12.64 0.35 22.08
CA GLU A 271 -11.27 0.89 22.06
C GLU A 271 -10.67 0.80 20.65
N GLU A 272 -10.19 1.93 20.13
CA GLU A 272 -9.44 1.98 18.87
C GLU A 272 -8.04 1.40 19.10
N THR A 273 -7.64 0.46 18.25
CA THR A 273 -6.33 -0.18 18.29
C THR A 273 -5.77 -0.31 16.88
N SER A 274 -4.44 -0.42 16.80
CA SER A 274 -3.74 -0.61 15.53
C SER A 274 -2.94 -1.90 15.49
N VAL A 275 -2.84 -2.49 14.31
CA VAL A 275 -1.91 -3.60 14.01
C VAL A 275 -1.24 -3.33 12.66
N THR A 276 0.08 -3.40 12.62
CA THR A 276 0.81 -3.44 11.35
C THR A 276 1.00 -4.89 10.92
N THR A 277 0.47 -5.24 9.75
CA THR A 277 0.62 -6.59 9.20
C THR A 277 0.69 -6.56 7.68
N ALA A 278 1.48 -7.50 7.14
CA ALA A 278 1.45 -7.83 5.74
C ALA A 278 0.17 -8.59 5.40
N ILE A 279 -0.38 -8.32 4.21
CA ILE A 279 -1.42 -9.11 3.56
C ILE A 279 -0.79 -9.67 2.30
N GLN A 280 -0.96 -10.97 2.07
CA GLN A 280 -0.46 -11.66 0.88
C GLN A 280 -1.57 -12.50 0.27
N CYS A 281 -1.76 -12.39 -1.04
CA CYS A 281 -2.66 -13.28 -1.75
C CYS A 281 -2.08 -14.70 -1.80
N ALA A 282 -2.92 -15.73 -1.60
CA ALA A 282 -2.54 -17.14 -1.82
C ALA A 282 -2.01 -17.40 -3.24
N GLY A 283 -2.38 -16.53 -4.20
CA GLY A 283 -1.90 -16.59 -5.58
C GLY A 283 -0.57 -15.89 -5.86
N ASN A 284 0.08 -15.29 -4.86
CA ASN A 284 1.32 -14.56 -5.11
C ASN A 284 2.37 -15.48 -5.80
N ARG A 285 3.06 -14.96 -6.81
CA ARG A 285 4.00 -15.71 -7.69
C ARG A 285 3.37 -16.88 -8.48
N ARG A 286 2.06 -16.85 -8.76
CA ARG A 286 1.43 -17.88 -9.62
C ARG A 286 2.04 -17.96 -11.02
N SER A 287 2.55 -16.86 -11.56
CA SER A 287 3.21 -16.86 -12.87
C SER A 287 4.42 -17.81 -12.91
N ASP A 288 5.16 -17.95 -11.81
CA ASP A 288 6.30 -18.87 -11.71
C ASP A 288 5.84 -20.34 -11.75
N MET A 289 4.74 -20.68 -11.07
CA MET A 289 4.14 -22.02 -11.18
C MET A 289 3.69 -22.31 -12.62
N ASN A 290 3.10 -21.32 -13.28
CA ASN A 290 2.57 -21.44 -14.64
C ASN A 290 3.66 -21.67 -15.71
N LYS A 291 4.91 -21.24 -15.45
CA LYS A 291 6.07 -21.56 -16.30
C LYS A 291 6.41 -23.05 -16.30
N TYR A 292 6.20 -23.74 -15.18
CA TYR A 292 6.47 -25.17 -15.04
C TYR A 292 5.32 -26.03 -15.53
N LYS A 293 4.09 -25.71 -15.12
CA LYS A 293 2.86 -26.39 -15.57
C LYS A 293 1.71 -25.39 -15.57
N LYS A 294 0.86 -25.44 -16.61
CA LYS A 294 -0.30 -24.55 -16.69
C LYS A 294 -1.22 -24.72 -15.48
N VAL A 295 -1.59 -23.60 -14.87
CA VAL A 295 -2.48 -23.51 -13.69
C VAL A 295 -3.60 -22.51 -13.94
N GLN A 296 -4.67 -22.61 -13.16
CA GLN A 296 -5.81 -21.68 -13.21
C GLN A 296 -5.63 -20.53 -12.20
N GLY A 297 -6.20 -19.37 -12.54
CA GLY A 297 -6.21 -18.16 -11.71
C GLY A 297 -5.36 -17.02 -12.28
N LEU A 298 -5.35 -15.88 -11.58
CA LEU A 298 -4.62 -14.68 -11.98
C LEU A 298 -3.10 -14.89 -11.96
N MET A 299 -2.40 -14.35 -12.95
CA MET A 299 -0.97 -14.60 -13.19
C MET A 299 -0.06 -13.63 -12.45
N TRP A 300 -0.22 -13.55 -11.12
CA TRP A 300 0.59 -12.69 -10.26
C TRP A 300 2.10 -12.94 -10.41
N GLU A 301 2.87 -11.88 -10.61
CA GLU A 301 4.32 -11.92 -10.83
C GLU A 301 5.13 -12.11 -9.56
N GLY A 302 4.66 -11.56 -8.44
CA GLY A 302 5.30 -11.75 -7.13
C GLY A 302 5.08 -10.66 -6.12
N THR A 303 4.25 -9.68 -6.46
CA THR A 303 3.97 -8.49 -5.67
C THR A 303 2.49 -8.39 -5.30
N ALA A 304 1.76 -9.52 -5.31
CA ALA A 304 0.40 -9.62 -4.78
C ALA A 304 0.40 -9.66 -3.24
N MET A 305 1.04 -8.66 -2.65
CA MET A 305 1.20 -8.46 -1.21
C MET A 305 1.47 -6.99 -0.89
N GLY A 306 1.25 -6.59 0.35
CA GLY A 306 1.57 -5.26 0.86
C GLY A 306 1.57 -5.26 2.39
N ASN A 307 2.24 -4.29 3.00
CA ASN A 307 2.28 -4.13 4.45
C ASN A 307 1.65 -2.80 4.83
N ALA A 308 0.71 -2.80 5.77
CA ALA A 308 0.02 -1.59 6.18
C ALA A 308 -0.27 -1.59 7.67
N LYS A 309 -0.42 -0.39 8.23
CA LYS A 309 -0.96 -0.19 9.58
C LYS A 309 -2.48 -0.15 9.47
N TRP A 310 -3.16 -1.09 10.09
CA TRP A 310 -4.62 -1.16 10.11
C TRP A 310 -5.11 -0.69 11.47
N THR A 311 -6.11 0.19 11.46
CA THR A 311 -6.69 0.74 12.70
C THR A 311 -8.20 0.51 12.71
N GLY A 312 -8.70 0.09 13.86
CA GLY A 312 -10.10 -0.26 14.06
C GLY A 312 -10.38 -0.77 15.46
N VAL A 313 -11.35 -1.67 15.58
CA VAL A 313 -11.73 -2.28 16.86
C VAL A 313 -11.40 -3.77 16.86
N ARG A 314 -11.13 -4.34 18.03
CA ARG A 314 -10.84 -5.78 18.14
C ARG A 314 -12.09 -6.60 17.84
N LEU A 315 -11.97 -7.55 16.92
CA LEU A 315 -13.05 -8.49 16.58
C LEU A 315 -13.56 -9.20 17.84
N ARG A 316 -12.63 -9.66 18.68
CA ARG A 316 -12.92 -10.30 19.98
C ARG A 316 -13.90 -9.49 20.84
N ASP A 317 -13.68 -8.18 20.94
CA ASP A 317 -14.44 -7.34 21.86
C ASP A 317 -15.86 -7.09 21.33
N VAL A 318 -16.02 -7.01 19.99
CA VAL A 318 -17.34 -6.99 19.33
C VAL A 318 -18.09 -8.31 19.55
N LEU A 319 -17.42 -9.46 19.42
CA LEU A 319 -18.03 -10.77 19.68
C LEU A 319 -18.49 -10.91 21.14
N ILE A 320 -17.66 -10.50 22.10
CA ILE A 320 -18.02 -10.49 23.53
C ILE A 320 -19.20 -9.56 23.78
N LYS A 321 -19.21 -8.36 23.17
CA LYS A 321 -20.33 -7.41 23.27
C LYS A 321 -21.64 -7.99 22.71
N ALA A 322 -21.57 -8.81 21.66
CA ALA A 322 -22.72 -9.53 21.12
C ALA A 322 -23.24 -10.67 22.02
N GLY A 323 -22.51 -11.00 23.08
CA GLY A 323 -22.87 -12.04 24.05
C GLY A 323 -22.19 -13.39 23.81
N VAL A 324 -21.16 -13.44 22.97
CA VAL A 324 -20.35 -14.66 22.79
C VAL A 324 -19.54 -14.94 24.06
N ASP A 325 -19.69 -16.15 24.61
CA ASP A 325 -18.80 -16.66 25.66
C ASP A 325 -17.48 -17.14 25.02
N PRO A 326 -16.33 -16.56 25.38
CA PRO A 326 -15.01 -16.99 24.88
C PRO A 326 -14.69 -18.46 25.12
N ASN A 327 -15.36 -19.11 26.08
CA ASN A 327 -15.16 -20.52 26.43
C ASN A 327 -16.17 -21.46 25.76
N ASP A 328 -17.06 -20.96 24.90
CA ASP A 328 -18.06 -21.79 24.25
C ASP A 328 -17.44 -22.71 23.19
N LYS A 329 -17.18 -23.95 23.60
CA LYS A 329 -16.58 -24.98 22.76
C LYS A 329 -17.44 -25.39 21.55
N ARG A 330 -18.70 -24.96 21.48
CA ARG A 330 -19.58 -25.24 20.34
C ARG A 330 -19.23 -24.35 19.14
N ILE A 331 -18.74 -23.13 19.38
CA ILE A 331 -18.31 -22.24 18.30
C ILE A 331 -16.96 -22.71 17.79
N LYS A 332 -16.91 -23.09 16.50
CA LYS A 332 -15.69 -23.57 15.84
C LYS A 332 -15.06 -22.52 14.94
N HIS A 333 -15.89 -21.72 14.29
CA HIS A 333 -15.50 -20.73 13.30
C HIS A 333 -16.29 -19.45 13.50
N VAL A 334 -15.70 -18.33 13.10
CA VAL A 334 -16.41 -17.07 12.85
C VAL A 334 -16.44 -16.87 11.35
N HIS A 335 -17.64 -16.74 10.80
CA HIS A 335 -17.89 -16.50 9.39
C HIS A 335 -18.03 -15.01 9.13
N PHE A 336 -17.60 -14.57 7.95
CA PHE A 336 -17.67 -13.19 7.51
C PHE A 336 -18.23 -13.17 6.10
N GLU A 337 -19.11 -12.22 5.85
CA GLU A 337 -19.69 -11.94 4.54
C GLU A 337 -19.40 -10.47 4.20
N GLY A 338 -18.93 -10.25 2.98
CA GLY A 338 -18.70 -8.93 2.41
C GLY A 338 -19.98 -8.30 1.88
N ALA A 339 -19.94 -7.00 1.61
CA ALA A 339 -21.06 -6.31 0.96
C ALA A 339 -21.09 -6.54 -0.56
N ASP A 340 -19.99 -7.02 -1.15
CA ASP A 340 -19.90 -7.45 -2.54
C ASP A 340 -20.66 -8.76 -2.75
N HIS A 341 -21.32 -8.88 -3.91
CA HIS A 341 -22.10 -10.06 -4.27
C HIS A 341 -21.95 -10.40 -5.76
N ASP A 342 -22.16 -11.68 -6.09
CA ASP A 342 -22.23 -12.17 -7.46
C ASP A 342 -23.56 -11.79 -8.14
N PRO A 343 -23.74 -12.03 -9.46
CA PRO A 343 -24.99 -11.74 -10.15
C PRO A 343 -26.22 -12.47 -9.57
N GLU A 344 -26.00 -13.60 -8.89
CA GLU A 344 -27.03 -14.38 -8.20
C GLU A 344 -27.36 -13.85 -6.79
N GLY A 345 -26.60 -12.86 -6.30
CA GLY A 345 -26.79 -12.23 -4.99
C GLY A 345 -26.03 -12.91 -3.84
N SER A 346 -25.14 -13.86 -4.12
CA SER A 346 -24.31 -14.50 -3.09
C SER A 346 -23.13 -13.61 -2.73
N HIS A 347 -22.94 -13.38 -1.43
CA HIS A 347 -21.86 -12.53 -0.92
C HIS A 347 -20.48 -13.21 -0.94
N TYR A 348 -19.41 -12.42 -1.08
CA TYR A 348 -18.07 -12.94 -0.80
C TYR A 348 -17.98 -13.36 0.66
N GLY A 349 -17.53 -14.59 0.92
CA GLY A 349 -17.49 -15.12 2.28
C GLY A 349 -16.20 -15.86 2.61
N GLY A 350 -15.87 -15.86 3.89
CA GLY A 350 -14.76 -16.63 4.45
C GLY A 350 -14.97 -16.89 5.94
N SER A 351 -14.14 -17.74 6.52
CA SER A 351 -14.16 -17.96 7.97
C SER A 351 -12.78 -18.17 8.52
N ILE A 352 -12.61 -17.86 9.81
CA ILE A 352 -11.41 -18.18 10.57
C ILE A 352 -11.78 -19.04 11.78
N PRO A 353 -10.86 -19.87 12.29
CA PRO A 353 -11.09 -20.59 13.53
C PRO A 353 -11.46 -19.63 14.67
N PHE A 354 -12.39 -20.02 15.53
CA PHE A 354 -12.86 -19.18 16.64
C PHE A 354 -11.70 -18.73 17.54
N GLU A 355 -10.73 -19.61 17.80
CA GLU A 355 -9.53 -19.26 18.57
C GLU A 355 -8.75 -18.11 17.94
N LYS A 356 -8.67 -18.05 16.60
CA LYS A 356 -8.02 -16.95 15.89
C LYS A 356 -8.82 -15.66 16.01
N ALA A 357 -10.14 -15.72 15.82
CA ALA A 357 -11.03 -14.56 15.96
C ALA A 357 -10.96 -13.91 17.35
N MET A 358 -10.67 -14.71 18.38
CA MET A 358 -10.52 -14.26 19.77
C MET A 358 -9.11 -13.74 20.11
N LYS A 359 -8.16 -13.71 19.16
CA LYS A 359 -6.85 -13.10 19.40
C LYS A 359 -6.94 -11.58 19.36
N SER A 360 -6.05 -10.91 20.11
CA SER A 360 -6.06 -9.46 20.26
C SER A 360 -5.71 -8.69 18.98
N GLU A 361 -5.02 -9.33 18.04
CA GLU A 361 -4.59 -8.71 16.79
C GLU A 361 -5.61 -8.78 15.64
N CYS A 362 -6.73 -9.50 15.81
CA CYS A 362 -7.81 -9.53 14.82
C CYS A 362 -8.69 -8.28 14.94
N LEU A 363 -8.78 -7.49 13.87
CA LEU A 363 -9.48 -6.21 13.84
C LEU A 363 -10.64 -6.20 12.85
N ILE A 364 -11.67 -5.43 13.18
CA ILE A 364 -12.59 -4.83 12.21
C ILE A 364 -12.04 -3.41 11.96
N ALA A 365 -11.31 -3.25 10.86
CA ALA A 365 -10.58 -2.04 10.51
C ALA A 365 -11.43 -1.07 9.69
N TYR A 366 -11.32 0.22 10.01
CA TYR A 366 -11.91 1.34 9.24
C TYR A 366 -10.85 2.37 8.78
N LYS A 367 -9.58 2.14 9.15
CA LYS A 367 -8.43 2.97 8.75
C LYS A 367 -7.30 2.10 8.22
N MET A 368 -6.58 2.61 7.23
CA MET A 368 -5.39 2.02 6.61
C MET A 368 -4.31 3.10 6.48
N ASN A 369 -3.14 2.84 7.05
CA ASN A 369 -2.04 3.81 7.15
C ASN A 369 -2.48 5.17 7.70
N ASP A 370 -3.24 5.12 8.81
CA ASP A 370 -3.78 6.28 9.54
C ASP A 370 -4.85 7.12 8.81
N GLU A 371 -5.13 6.80 7.55
CA GLU A 371 -6.22 7.39 6.75
C GLU A 371 -7.45 6.47 6.69
N ILE A 372 -8.59 7.01 6.25
CA ILE A 372 -9.80 6.21 5.99
C ILE A 372 -9.46 5.11 4.98
N ILE A 373 -9.93 3.89 5.25
CA ILE A 373 -9.68 2.76 4.35
C ILE A 373 -10.25 3.04 2.94
N PRO A 374 -9.46 2.91 1.86
CA PRO A 374 -9.98 3.15 0.51
C PRO A 374 -11.05 2.13 0.08
N ARG A 375 -11.86 2.47 -0.93
CA ARG A 375 -12.95 1.60 -1.43
C ARG A 375 -12.47 0.22 -1.91
N ASP A 376 -11.41 0.16 -2.73
CA ASP A 376 -10.79 -1.12 -3.13
C ASP A 376 -10.29 -1.95 -1.93
N HIS A 377 -10.04 -1.27 -0.80
CA HIS A 377 -9.53 -1.88 0.41
C HIS A 377 -10.62 -2.12 1.48
N GLY A 378 -11.90 -2.07 1.11
CA GLY A 378 -13.01 -2.49 1.97
C GLY A 378 -13.64 -1.38 2.80
N PHE A 379 -13.69 -0.16 2.28
CA PHE A 379 -14.51 0.89 2.88
C PHE A 379 -15.97 0.43 3.07
N PRO A 380 -16.59 0.69 4.24
CA PRO A 380 -16.05 1.37 5.41
C PRO A 380 -15.39 0.43 6.45
N LEU A 381 -15.58 -0.89 6.34
CA LEU A 381 -15.12 -1.89 7.30
C LEU A 381 -14.49 -3.11 6.60
N ARG A 382 -13.31 -3.52 7.05
CA ARG A 382 -12.64 -4.76 6.62
C ARG A 382 -12.14 -5.57 7.80
N LEU A 383 -12.29 -6.90 7.73
CA LEU A 383 -11.60 -7.81 8.64
C LEU A 383 -10.09 -7.80 8.35
N ILE A 384 -9.28 -7.61 9.39
CA ILE A 384 -7.84 -7.81 9.36
C ILE A 384 -7.48 -8.92 10.34
N ALA A 385 -6.95 -10.03 9.83
CA ALA A 385 -6.55 -11.18 10.62
C ALA A 385 -5.08 -11.53 10.34
N PRO A 386 -4.13 -10.98 11.12
CA PRO A 386 -2.70 -11.14 10.89
C PRO A 386 -2.22 -12.59 10.89
N GLY A 387 -1.28 -12.94 10.00
CA GLY A 387 -0.59 -14.23 10.01
C GLY A 387 -1.42 -15.42 9.52
N ILE A 388 -2.40 -15.19 8.64
CA ILE A 388 -3.18 -16.22 7.94
C ILE A 388 -2.58 -16.49 6.57
#